data_AF-A0A4D6MYJ9-F1
#
_entry.id   AF-A0A4D6MYJ9-F1
#
_cell.length_a   1.000
_cell.length_b   1.000
_cell.length_c   1.000
_cell.angle_alpha   90.00
_cell.angle_beta   90.00
_cell.angle_gamma   90.00
#
_symmetry.space_group_name_H-M   'P 1'
#
loop_
_entity.id
_entity.type
_entity.pdbx_description
1 polymer ?
#
loop_
_entity_poly.entity_id
_entity_poly.type
_entity_poly.pdbx_seq_one_letter_code
_entity_poly.pdbx_strand_id
1 'polypeptide(L)'
;MYIHIVGRLRVVLLIHSYKISIIILIWVYVSHCECEEWLQSAPIIVSSLTSQVNEMKAMMTFFVQNYQGELPHDFPVFHSSSVSDQGSVPNGEANDSNQD
;
A
#
# COMPACT_ATOMS: atom_id res chain seq x y z
N MET A 1 32.45 -47.29 35.57
CA MET A 1 31.52 -47.59 34.47
C MET A 1 30.54 -46.44 34.18
N TYR A 2 29.89 -45.85 35.19
CA TYR A 2 28.89 -44.77 35.04
C TYR A 2 29.39 -43.50 34.33
N ILE A 3 30.60 -43.04 34.66
CA ILE A 3 31.20 -41.79 34.10
C ILE A 3 31.39 -41.87 32.58
N HIS A 4 31.77 -43.04 32.05
CA HIS A 4 31.94 -43.24 30.60
C HIS A 4 30.60 -43.22 29.85
N ILE A 5 29.54 -43.74 30.46
CA ILE A 5 28.19 -43.76 29.87
C ILE A 5 27.60 -42.35 29.81
N VAL A 6 27.70 -41.59 30.91
CA VAL A 6 27.25 -40.19 30.95
C VAL A 6 28.02 -39.33 29.96
N GLY A 7 29.35 -39.52 29.85
CA GLY A 7 30.17 -38.80 28.88
C GLY A 7 29.72 -39.02 27.42
N ARG A 8 29.46 -40.26 27.03
CA ARG A 8 28.98 -40.56 25.65
C ARG A 8 27.60 -39.97 25.38
N LEU A 9 26.69 -40.01 26.36
CA LEU A 9 25.36 -39.39 26.23
C LEU A 9 25.44 -37.88 26.00
N ARG A 10 26.33 -37.18 26.73
CA ARG A 10 26.53 -35.73 26.58
C ARG A 10 27.01 -35.35 25.18
N VAL A 11 27.93 -36.14 24.61
CA VAL A 11 28.45 -35.92 23.25
C VAL A 11 27.35 -36.10 22.20
N VAL A 12 26.52 -37.14 22.33
CA VAL A 12 25.40 -37.38 21.40
C VAL A 12 24.38 -36.24 21.48
N LEU A 13 24.04 -35.78 22.69
CA LEU A 13 23.13 -34.66 22.88
C LEU A 13 23.67 -33.36 22.27
N LEU A 14 24.97 -33.08 22.42
CA LEU A 14 25.63 -31.92 21.81
C LEU A 14 25.57 -31.95 20.28
N ILE A 15 25.84 -33.11 19.66
CA ILE A 15 25.76 -33.27 18.21
C ILE A 15 24.33 -33.08 17.73
N HIS A 16 23.36 -33.63 18.48
CA HIS A 16 21.95 -33.52 18.12
C HIS A 16 21.43 -32.08 18.26
N SER A 17 21.76 -31.40 19.36
CA SER A 17 21.39 -29.99 19.56
C SER A 17 22.03 -29.08 18.52
N TYR A 18 23.29 -29.35 18.13
CA TYR A 18 23.96 -28.58 17.09
C TYR A 18 23.30 -28.76 15.72
N LYS A 19 22.90 -29.98 15.36
CA LYS A 19 22.13 -30.22 14.12
C LYS A 19 20.80 -29.48 14.10
N ILE A 20 20.04 -29.52 15.21
CA ILE A 20 18.77 -28.79 15.31
C ILE A 20 19.01 -27.28 15.17
N SER A 21 20.04 -26.76 15.84
CA SER A 21 20.42 -25.34 15.74
C SER A 21 20.74 -24.92 14.31
N ILE A 22 21.49 -25.73 13.55
CA ILE A 22 21.81 -25.42 12.15
C ILE A 22 20.55 -25.41 11.29
N ILE A 23 19.66 -26.39 11.46
CA ILE A 23 18.42 -26.46 10.68
C ILE A 23 17.57 -25.22 10.92
N ILE A 24 17.42 -24.79 12.18
CA ILE A 24 16.68 -23.58 12.51
C ILE A 24 17.35 -22.35 11.89
N LEU A 25 18.67 -22.24 11.95
CA LEU A 25 19.41 -21.10 11.40
C LEU A 25 19.25 -21.00 9.88
N ILE A 26 19.32 -22.14 9.16
CA ILE A 26 19.08 -22.20 7.72
C ILE A 26 17.65 -21.79 7.40
N TRP A 27 16.67 -22.31 8.13
CA TRP A 27 15.26 -21.99 7.89
C TRP A 27 14.98 -20.49 8.07
N VAL A 28 15.48 -19.90 9.16
CA VAL A 28 15.38 -18.45 9.41
C VAL A 28 16.06 -17.65 8.31
N TYR A 29 17.26 -18.06 7.88
CA TYR A 29 18.00 -17.37 6.83
C TYR A 29 17.26 -17.39 5.49
N VAL A 30 16.74 -18.55 5.08
CA VAL A 30 15.97 -18.70 3.84
C VAL A 30 14.68 -17.87 3.90
N SER A 31 13.93 -17.94 5.00
CA SER A 31 12.71 -17.15 5.16
C SER A 31 12.98 -15.63 5.17
N HIS A 32 14.09 -15.18 5.74
CA HIS A 32 14.48 -13.77 5.68
C HIS A 32 14.81 -13.32 4.25
N CYS A 33 15.54 -14.14 3.50
CA CYS A 33 15.92 -13.84 2.13
C CYS A 33 14.71 -13.76 1.18
N GLU A 34 13.77 -14.70 1.32
CA GLU A 34 12.50 -14.67 0.55
C GLU A 34 11.64 -13.47 0.96
N CYS A 35 11.54 -13.15 2.26
CA CYS A 35 10.77 -12.00 2.70
C CYS A 35 11.29 -10.67 2.16
N GLU A 36 12.60 -10.42 2.13
CA GLU A 36 13.14 -9.14 1.63
C GLU A 36 12.80 -8.89 0.14
N GLU A 37 12.84 -9.93 -0.70
CA GLU A 37 12.58 -9.81 -2.14
C GLU A 37 11.12 -9.48 -2.45
N TRP A 38 10.18 -10.11 -1.74
CA TRP A 38 8.74 -9.86 -1.89
C TRP A 38 8.29 -8.56 -1.21
N LEU A 39 8.92 -8.16 -0.09
CA LEU A 39 8.54 -6.97 0.66
C LEU A 39 8.94 -5.67 -0.06
N GLN A 40 9.99 -5.68 -0.88
CA GLN A 40 10.42 -4.48 -1.62
C GLN A 40 9.67 -4.30 -2.93
N SER A 41 9.35 -5.39 -3.64
CA SER A 41 8.73 -5.34 -4.96
C SER A 41 7.22 -5.09 -4.91
N ALA A 42 6.51 -5.71 -3.96
CA ALA A 42 5.07 -5.57 -3.80
C ALA A 42 4.58 -4.12 -3.58
N PRO A 43 5.13 -3.31 -2.66
CA PRO A 43 4.64 -1.94 -2.43
C PRO A 43 4.90 -1.01 -3.60
N ILE A 44 5.98 -1.23 -4.37
CA ILE A 44 6.28 -0.44 -5.58
C ILE A 44 5.24 -0.71 -6.66
N ILE A 45 4.92 -1.98 -6.91
CA ILE A 45 3.92 -2.40 -7.91
C ILE A 45 2.53 -1.85 -7.53
N VAL A 46 2.14 -1.98 -6.26
CA VAL A 46 0.83 -1.50 -5.77
C VAL A 46 0.74 0.03 -5.88
N SER A 47 1.81 0.75 -5.53
CA SER A 47 1.84 2.22 -5.64
C SER A 47 1.74 2.69 -7.08
N SER A 48 2.47 2.05 -8.01
CA SER A 48 2.42 2.36 -9.44
C SER A 48 1.02 2.11 -10.03
N LEU A 49 0.42 0.96 -9.70
CA LEU A 49 -0.93 0.61 -10.16
C LEU A 49 -1.98 1.55 -9.58
N THR A 50 -1.86 1.90 -8.30
CA THR A 50 -2.77 2.84 -7.64
C THR A 50 -2.71 4.22 -8.28
N SER A 51 -1.51 4.70 -8.62
CA SER A 51 -1.33 5.98 -9.32
C SER A 51 -1.99 5.96 -10.70
N GLN A 52 -1.77 4.91 -11.50
CA GLN A 52 -2.38 4.77 -12.83
C GLN A 52 -3.91 4.71 -12.77
N VAL A 53 -4.47 3.96 -11.81
CA VAL A 53 -5.92 3.90 -11.59
C VAL A 53 -6.48 5.26 -11.19
N ASN A 54 -5.77 6.02 -10.34
CA ASN A 54 -6.22 7.33 -9.92
C ASN A 54 -6.18 8.36 -11.06
N GLU A 55 -5.15 8.32 -11.90
CA GLU A 55 -5.05 9.17 -13.09
C GLU A 55 -6.16 8.85 -14.10
N MET A 56 -6.37 7.56 -14.39
CA MET A 56 -7.46 7.12 -15.27
C MET A 56 -8.83 7.51 -14.72
N LYS A 57 -9.03 7.39 -13.40
CA LYS A 57 -10.26 7.83 -12.73
C LYS A 57 -10.47 9.33 -12.88
N ALA A 58 -9.43 10.15 -12.75
CA ALA A 58 -9.52 11.59 -12.94
C ALA A 58 -9.90 11.97 -14.38
N MET A 59 -9.26 11.35 -15.37
CA MET A 59 -9.61 11.57 -16.78
C MET A 59 -11.05 11.13 -17.08
N MET A 60 -11.44 9.94 -16.63
CA MET A 60 -12.79 9.41 -16.78
C MET A 60 -13.82 10.37 -16.18
N THR A 61 -13.56 10.87 -14.97
CA THR A 61 -14.43 11.84 -14.29
C THR A 61 -14.55 13.13 -15.11
N PHE A 62 -13.44 13.64 -15.65
CA PHE A 62 -13.44 14.83 -16.50
C PHE A 62 -14.29 14.62 -17.78
N PHE A 63 -14.12 13.50 -18.47
CA PHE A 63 -14.90 13.20 -19.67
C PHE A 63 -16.40 13.10 -19.37
N VAL A 64 -16.77 12.44 -18.27
CA VAL A 64 -18.16 12.32 -17.82
C VAL A 64 -18.77 13.69 -17.51
N GLN A 65 -18.04 14.53 -16.77
CA GLN A 65 -18.52 15.86 -16.37
C GLN A 65 -18.68 16.82 -17.54
N ASN A 66 -17.88 16.67 -18.60
CA ASN A 66 -17.93 17.54 -19.78
C ASN A 66 -18.83 16.98 -20.90
N TYR A 67 -19.42 15.80 -20.71
CA TYR A 67 -20.29 15.19 -21.71
C TYR A 67 -21.68 15.84 -21.70
N GLN A 68 -22.09 16.44 -22.83
CA GLN A 68 -23.40 17.09 -22.98
C GLN A 68 -24.48 16.15 -23.55
N GLY A 69 -24.14 14.90 -23.84
CA GLY A 69 -25.08 13.86 -24.31
C GLY A 69 -25.58 12.96 -23.18
N GLU A 70 -26.56 12.11 -23.46
CA GLU A 70 -27.00 11.07 -22.52
C GLU A 70 -25.87 10.06 -22.32
N LEU A 71 -25.38 9.93 -21.07
CA LEU A 71 -24.42 8.90 -20.71
C LEU A 71 -25.08 7.52 -20.82
N PRO A 72 -24.33 6.46 -21.24
CA PRO A 72 -24.85 5.10 -21.21
C PRO A 72 -25.38 4.75 -19.81
N HIS A 73 -26.54 4.09 -19.75
CA HIS A 73 -27.23 3.79 -18.48
C HIS A 73 -26.36 3.00 -17.47
N ASP A 74 -25.42 2.20 -17.97
CA ASP A 74 -24.49 1.37 -17.19
C ASP A 74 -23.13 2.04 -16.92
N PHE A 75 -22.99 3.34 -17.15
CA PHE A 75 -21.71 4.00 -16.94
C PHE A 75 -21.41 4.13 -15.43
N PRO A 76 -20.32 3.53 -14.92
CA PRO A 76 -19.96 3.66 -13.52
C PRO A 76 -19.50 5.10 -13.25
N VAL A 77 -20.41 5.92 -12.74
CA VAL A 77 -20.11 7.27 -12.27
C VAL A 77 -19.26 7.14 -11.01
N PHE A 78 -17.97 7.36 -11.14
CA PHE A 78 -17.08 7.45 -10.00
C PHE A 78 -17.28 8.80 -9.33
N HIS A 79 -18.06 8.82 -8.24
CA HIS A 79 -18.25 10.01 -7.43
C HIS A 79 -16.93 10.38 -6.73
N SER A 80 -16.12 11.19 -7.39
CA SER A 80 -15.01 11.89 -6.79
C SER A 80 -15.63 13.04 -5.97
N SER A 81 -15.65 12.90 -4.64
CA SER A 81 -16.05 13.99 -3.75
C SER A 81 -15.25 15.23 -4.13
N SER A 82 -15.93 16.25 -4.66
CA SER A 82 -15.34 17.54 -4.96
C SER A 82 -14.86 18.13 -3.64
N VAL A 83 -13.55 18.25 -3.47
CA VAL A 83 -12.98 19.04 -2.36
C VAL A 83 -13.35 20.48 -2.64
N SER A 84 -14.40 20.94 -1.98
CA SER A 84 -14.87 22.32 -2.00
C SER A 84 -13.97 23.15 -1.10
N ASP A 85 -12.82 23.55 -1.62
CA ASP A 85 -12.01 24.64 -1.06
C ASP A 85 -12.14 25.86 -1.99
N GLN A 86 -13.32 26.48 -1.99
CA GLN A 86 -13.44 27.86 -2.42
C GLN A 86 -13.84 28.71 -1.23
N GLY A 87 -12.81 29.29 -0.62
CA GLY A 87 -12.94 30.38 0.33
C GLY A 87 -13.81 31.47 -0.29
N SER A 88 -14.89 31.76 0.44
CA SER A 88 -15.80 32.88 0.27
C SER A 88 -15.06 34.19 -0.04
N VAL A 89 -15.25 34.72 -1.25
CA VAL A 89 -15.09 36.15 -1.52
C VAL A 89 -16.40 36.82 -1.09
N PRO A 90 -16.44 37.68 -0.07
CA PRO A 90 -17.63 38.44 0.22
C PRO A 90 -17.75 39.56 -0.82
N ASN A 91 -18.85 39.50 -1.57
CA ASN A 91 -19.34 40.56 -2.44
C ASN A 91 -19.67 41.79 -1.58
N GLY A 92 -18.78 42.80 -1.59
CA GLY A 92 -19.03 44.11 -1.01
C GLY A 92 -19.52 45.06 -2.10
N GLU A 93 -20.84 45.19 -2.21
CA GLU A 93 -21.52 46.17 -3.05
C GLU A 93 -21.13 47.59 -2.63
N ALA A 94 -20.63 48.40 -3.57
CA ALA A 94 -20.58 49.85 -3.44
C ALA A 94 -20.68 50.48 -4.84
N ASN A 95 -21.91 50.64 -5.30
CA ASN A 95 -22.21 51.56 -6.39
C ASN A 95 -23.54 52.25 -6.06
N ASP A 96 -23.47 53.50 -5.60
CA ASP A 96 -24.50 54.46 -5.98
C ASP A 96 -23.88 55.86 -6.05
N SER A 97 -23.86 56.39 -7.26
CA SER A 97 -23.34 57.70 -7.62
C SER A 97 -24.53 58.62 -7.85
N ASN A 98 -24.71 59.58 -6.94
CA ASN A 98 -25.11 60.96 -7.17
C ASN A 98 -26.15 61.26 -8.29
N GLN A 99 -27.40 61.55 -7.89
CA GLN A 99 -28.28 62.46 -8.62
C GLN A 99 -29.23 63.19 -7.65
N ASP A 100 -29.02 64.49 -7.50
CA ASP A 100 -30.00 65.52 -7.13
C ASP A 100 -29.72 66.75 -8.02
#